data_AF-A0A2S2R5X2-F1
#
_entry.id   AF-A0A2S2R5X2-F1
#
_cell.length_a   1.000
_cell.length_b   1.000
_cell.length_c   1.000
_cell.angle_alpha   90.00
_cell.angle_beta   90.00
_cell.angle_gamma   90.00
#
_symmetry.space_group_name_H-M   'P 1'
#
loop_
_entity.id
_entity.type
_entity.pdbx_description
1 polymer ?
#
loop_
_entity_poly.entity_id
_entity_poly.type
_entity_poly.pdbx_seq_one_letter_code
_entity_poly.pdbx_strand_id
1 'polypeptide(L)'
;MSSESESNEDILNKRRKGVVRPQTYKRNIIKESRTHGKEYINYKGRKICQKTPHEIKCKCPAKCFKFITKEVLSDIWTTFYSMENKNSQDTYLQSLIEKKKIKRRTKSKMLTPTTENRNETNNRVVDEIDDEQLECDDQNVQKNNFKQQNSYVYKLRVNGEFFTVCKNVFIATHGITADRVRRLTFLLSNNKMPEDKRGKNISGNAIPGDICVKIHQHINRFSVKNTHYGGKPKKYLDARLNIVKMHQMFVKDYPDLAVKVKYNFYYKYFKENFNYTFGRPQVDVCSQCESLNTKIRDPALSESAKRGAAGELILHKRRAKNFYTKLNTAKENKDDNTVVLCFDYMSNLPLPNIPVQEVFYMRQLWVNIFCIHDVKTNQAKMYMYHEGEASKSPNEVCSFLLHYFENCIPDNTKNIILFSDGAAGQNKNHTIVRFLMNLCDRGKFEAITHFFPVRGHSFLPCDRDFGSIKRLLRKTDRIYTPQQYAQLIIEASRCSRFSVHEVQTNEILRFKNWWPFSYKKTVKSDETSRRGIHKDDRITFKISSYKQFIFRHRLPGKVEVKTFNNGLSSSTFTFRKTNQSPDLPTTKAYPIGKVPINKKKLKT
;
A
#
# COMPACT_ATOMS: atom_id res chain seq x y z
N MET A 1 10.14 -19.55 -20.20
CA MET A 1 10.32 -18.12 -20.57
C MET A 1 11.56 -17.64 -19.86
N SER A 2 12.49 -17.16 -20.67
CA SER A 2 13.90 -16.87 -20.43
C SER A 2 14.13 -15.96 -19.22
N SER A 3 15.06 -16.34 -18.36
CA SER A 3 15.57 -15.53 -17.26
C SER A 3 16.58 -14.52 -17.80
N GLU A 4 16.15 -13.27 -17.97
CA GLU A 4 17.07 -12.15 -18.17
C GLU A 4 17.76 -11.84 -16.84
N SER A 5 19.06 -12.13 -16.78
CA SER A 5 19.96 -11.66 -15.73
C SER A 5 20.26 -10.18 -15.97
N GLU A 6 19.60 -9.29 -15.22
CA GLU A 6 19.94 -7.86 -15.17
C GLU A 6 21.37 -7.70 -14.59
N SER A 7 22.21 -6.91 -15.26
CA SER A 7 23.59 -6.65 -14.87
C SER A 7 23.68 -5.70 -13.66
N ASN A 8 24.79 -5.75 -12.91
CA ASN A 8 25.02 -4.92 -11.72
C ASN A 8 24.96 -3.40 -11.98
N GLU A 9 25.09 -2.94 -13.22
CA GLU A 9 24.94 -1.53 -13.60
C GLU A 9 23.48 -1.06 -13.62
N ASP A 10 22.52 -1.95 -13.90
CA ASP A 10 21.09 -1.61 -13.95
C ASP A 10 20.47 -1.38 -12.55
N ILE A 11 21.07 -1.97 -11.51
CA ILE A 11 20.64 -1.82 -10.11
C ILE A 11 20.96 -0.41 -9.56
N LEU A 12 21.99 0.25 -10.07
CA LEU A 12 22.36 1.61 -9.65
C LEU A 12 21.48 2.70 -10.29
N ASN A 13 20.81 2.39 -11.40
CA ASN A 13 20.07 3.39 -12.20
C ASN A 13 18.55 3.29 -12.16
N LYS A 14 17.94 2.25 -11.57
CA LYS A 14 16.47 2.16 -11.48
C LYS A 14 15.91 2.82 -10.20
N ARG A 15 15.51 4.09 -10.42
CA ARG A 15 14.44 4.90 -9.77
C ARG A 15 14.86 5.84 -8.64
N ARG A 16 14.87 7.14 -8.98
CA ARG A 16 14.17 8.15 -8.16
C ARG A 16 13.02 8.73 -8.96
N LYS A 17 11.82 8.73 -8.36
CA LYS A 17 10.77 9.69 -8.69
C LYS A 17 11.40 11.09 -8.79
N GLY A 18 11.20 11.80 -9.90
CA GLY A 18 11.52 13.23 -9.97
C GLY A 18 12.04 13.76 -11.31
N VAL A 19 12.49 12.95 -12.26
CA VAL A 19 13.00 13.48 -13.54
C VAL A 19 11.85 13.71 -14.53
N VAL A 20 10.91 14.59 -14.20
CA VAL A 20 9.96 15.11 -15.20
C VAL A 20 10.37 16.50 -15.66
N ARG A 21 11.06 17.28 -14.82
CA ARG A 21 11.56 18.63 -15.15
C ARG A 21 12.79 18.97 -14.30
N PRO A 22 14.01 18.56 -14.66
CA PRO A 22 15.21 18.92 -13.89
C PRO A 22 15.37 20.44 -13.67
N GLN A 23 14.79 21.24 -14.56
CA GLN A 23 14.73 22.71 -14.45
C GLN A 23 13.99 23.18 -13.20
N THR A 24 13.02 22.42 -12.67
CA THR A 24 12.22 22.83 -11.49
C THR A 24 12.90 22.52 -10.16
N TYR A 25 14.05 21.84 -10.19
CA TYR A 25 14.79 21.58 -8.96
C TYR A 25 15.31 22.90 -8.39
N LYS A 26 15.02 23.16 -7.11
CA LYS A 26 15.50 24.36 -6.39
C LYS A 26 16.99 24.62 -6.60
N ARG A 27 17.81 23.57 -6.70
CA ARG A 27 19.24 23.66 -7.02
C ARG A 27 19.53 24.19 -8.42
N ASN A 28 18.79 23.74 -9.43
CA ASN A 28 18.97 24.14 -10.82
C ASN A 28 18.42 25.55 -11.06
N ILE A 29 17.25 25.87 -10.51
CA ILE A 29 16.70 27.24 -10.48
C ILE A 29 17.72 28.22 -9.90
N ILE A 30 18.29 27.93 -8.72
CA ILE A 30 19.31 28.81 -8.10
C ILE A 30 20.57 28.92 -8.97
N LYS A 31 21.01 27.84 -9.61
CA LYS A 31 22.19 27.86 -10.49
C LYS A 31 21.96 28.74 -11.72
N GLU A 32 20.79 28.61 -12.34
CA GLU A 32 20.38 29.32 -13.55
C GLU A 32 20.14 30.80 -13.26
N SER A 33 19.41 31.15 -12.19
CA SER A 33 19.24 32.54 -11.77
C SER A 33 20.58 33.22 -11.48
N ARG A 34 21.55 32.50 -10.87
CA ARG A 34 22.90 33.03 -10.63
C ARG A 34 23.70 33.25 -11.93
N THR A 35 23.52 32.37 -12.92
CA THR A 35 24.20 32.51 -14.23
C THR A 35 23.67 33.75 -14.94
N HIS A 36 22.35 33.96 -14.96
CA HIS A 36 21.71 35.08 -15.68
C HIS A 36 21.51 36.34 -14.83
N GLY A 37 22.04 36.37 -13.60
CA GLY A 37 21.93 37.52 -12.70
C GLY A 37 20.51 37.82 -12.21
N LYS A 38 19.54 36.91 -12.38
CA LYS A 38 18.13 37.08 -12.00
C LYS A 38 17.94 36.97 -10.48
N GLU A 39 16.83 37.49 -9.97
CA GLU A 39 16.44 37.31 -8.57
C GLU A 39 16.17 35.84 -8.23
N TYR A 40 16.46 35.44 -6.97
CA TYR A 40 16.19 34.07 -6.49
C TYR A 40 16.14 33.99 -4.96
N ILE A 41 15.53 32.92 -4.44
CA ILE A 41 15.53 32.59 -3.00
C ILE A 41 16.63 31.57 -2.72
N ASN A 42 17.50 31.85 -1.75
CA ASN A 42 18.58 30.94 -1.40
C ASN A 42 18.11 29.73 -0.55
N TYR A 43 19.01 28.78 -0.25
CA TYR A 43 18.68 27.61 0.57
C TYR A 43 18.25 27.95 2.01
N LYS A 44 18.62 29.13 2.52
CA LYS A 44 18.24 29.65 3.84
C LYS A 44 16.94 30.48 3.79
N GLY A 45 16.24 30.52 2.66
CA GLY A 45 14.97 31.24 2.51
C GLY A 45 15.09 32.76 2.30
N ARG A 46 16.31 33.32 2.17
CA ARG A 46 16.50 34.76 1.94
C ARG A 46 16.37 35.09 0.45
N LYS A 47 15.63 36.16 0.13
CA LYS A 47 15.53 36.73 -1.22
C LYS A 47 16.83 37.44 -1.61
N ILE A 48 17.37 37.10 -2.77
CA ILE A 48 18.53 37.75 -3.38
C ILE A 48 18.02 38.50 -4.62
N CYS A 49 18.20 39.82 -4.64
CA CYS A 49 17.74 40.68 -5.72
C CYS A 49 18.50 40.41 -7.03
N GLN A 50 17.87 40.78 -8.15
CA GLN A 50 18.51 40.76 -9.47
C GLN A 50 19.75 41.66 -9.46
N LYS A 51 20.80 41.21 -10.15
CA LYS A 51 22.02 41.99 -10.29
C LYS A 51 21.82 43.10 -11.31
N THR A 52 22.15 44.31 -10.89
CA THR A 52 22.20 45.50 -11.75
C THR A 52 23.62 46.02 -11.85
N PRO A 53 24.00 46.69 -12.94
CA PRO A 53 25.25 47.44 -13.01
C PRO A 53 25.27 48.48 -11.88
N HIS A 54 26.30 48.44 -11.02
CA HIS A 54 26.50 49.45 -9.98
C HIS A 54 27.50 50.50 -10.45
N GLU A 55 27.44 51.70 -9.88
CA GLU A 55 28.42 52.75 -10.13
C GLU A 55 29.83 52.26 -9.73
N ILE A 56 30.76 52.21 -10.69
CA ILE A 56 32.10 51.70 -10.49
C ILE A 56 33.04 52.85 -10.12
N LYS A 57 33.49 52.88 -8.86
CA LYS A 57 34.49 53.85 -8.40
C LYS A 57 35.88 53.22 -8.47
N CYS A 58 36.74 53.74 -9.35
CA CYS A 58 38.12 53.29 -9.50
C CYS A 58 39.11 54.33 -8.97
N LYS A 59 39.93 53.95 -8.00
CA LYS A 59 41.00 54.78 -7.42
C LYS A 59 42.40 54.39 -7.91
N CYS A 60 42.52 53.62 -9.00
CA CYS A 60 43.83 53.17 -9.46
C CYS A 60 44.62 54.33 -10.12
N PRO A 61 45.96 54.36 -10.02
CA PRO A 61 46.79 55.40 -10.63
C PRO A 61 46.60 55.51 -12.15
N ALA A 62 46.31 54.39 -12.82
CA ALA A 62 46.09 54.33 -14.26
C ALA A 62 44.74 54.91 -14.72
N LYS A 63 43.86 55.33 -13.79
CA LYS A 63 42.50 55.83 -14.09
C LYS A 63 41.77 54.98 -15.15
N CYS A 64 41.91 53.64 -15.06
CA CYS A 64 41.48 52.68 -16.09
C CYS A 64 39.96 52.60 -16.34
N PHE A 65 39.17 53.42 -15.65
CA PHE A 65 37.71 53.49 -15.78
C PHE A 65 37.24 54.59 -16.75
N LYS A 66 38.14 55.47 -17.23
CA LYS A 66 37.79 56.62 -18.09
C LYS A 66 37.04 56.26 -19.38
N PHE A 67 37.25 55.05 -19.91
CA PHE A 67 36.70 54.60 -21.20
C PHE A 67 35.43 53.74 -21.05
N ILE A 68 34.93 53.56 -19.82
CA ILE A 68 33.76 52.72 -19.55
C ILE A 68 32.55 53.64 -19.33
N THR A 69 31.86 53.97 -20.42
CA THR A 69 30.59 54.70 -20.36
C THR A 69 29.47 53.81 -19.79
N LYS A 70 28.33 54.40 -19.42
CA LYS A 70 27.16 53.65 -18.96
C LYS A 70 26.64 52.67 -20.03
N GLU A 71 26.73 53.05 -21.30
CA GLU A 71 26.36 52.24 -22.45
C GLU A 71 27.27 51.02 -22.57
N VAL A 72 28.59 51.22 -22.57
CA VAL A 72 29.58 50.14 -22.63
C VAL A 72 29.41 49.16 -21.45
N LEU A 73 29.14 49.68 -20.25
CA LEU A 73 28.88 48.85 -19.08
C LEU A 73 27.60 48.01 -19.27
N SER A 74 26.55 48.61 -19.82
CA SER A 74 25.29 47.91 -20.13
C SER A 74 25.49 46.80 -21.18
N ASP A 75 26.31 47.05 -22.21
CA ASP A 75 26.59 46.09 -23.27
C ASP A 75 27.39 44.89 -22.77
N ILE A 76 28.42 45.15 -21.96
CA ILE A 76 29.21 44.09 -21.31
C ILE A 76 28.31 43.26 -20.39
N TRP A 77 27.42 43.91 -19.64
CA TRP A 77 26.51 43.23 -18.73
C TRP A 77 25.51 42.36 -19.48
N THR A 78 24.89 42.91 -20.52
CA THR A 78 23.92 42.21 -21.38
C THR A 78 24.57 41.00 -22.04
N THR A 79 25.75 41.19 -22.62
CA THR A 79 26.53 40.11 -23.27
C THR A 79 26.95 39.03 -22.28
N PHE A 80 27.40 39.41 -21.08
CA PHE A 80 27.90 38.46 -20.08
C PHE A 80 26.77 37.62 -19.45
N TYR A 81 25.62 38.23 -19.15
CA TYR A 81 24.48 37.56 -18.52
C TYR A 81 23.53 36.89 -19.53
N SER A 82 23.69 37.10 -20.84
CA SER A 82 22.98 36.36 -21.89
C SER A 82 23.62 35.02 -22.25
N MET A 83 24.83 34.74 -21.75
CA MET A 83 25.53 33.47 -22.01
C MET A 83 24.78 32.27 -21.42
N GLU A 84 24.65 31.21 -22.24
CA GLU A 84 23.84 30.02 -21.96
C GLU A 84 24.15 29.35 -20.61
N ASN A 85 25.43 29.24 -20.24
CA ASN A 85 25.84 28.53 -19.04
C ASN A 85 27.09 29.13 -18.37
N LYS A 86 27.35 28.70 -17.13
CA LYS A 86 28.48 29.21 -16.33
C LYS A 86 29.84 28.88 -16.95
N ASN A 87 29.98 27.79 -17.71
CA ASN A 87 31.24 27.47 -18.37
C ASN A 87 31.53 28.52 -19.44
N SER A 88 30.55 28.87 -20.28
CA SER A 88 30.68 29.93 -21.28
C SER A 88 31.12 31.26 -20.65
N GLN A 89 30.50 31.66 -19.54
CA GLN A 89 30.91 32.85 -18.78
C GLN A 89 32.34 32.76 -18.24
N ASP A 90 32.72 31.63 -17.63
CA ASP A 90 34.06 31.47 -17.05
C ASP A 90 35.14 31.44 -18.14
N THR A 91 34.87 30.81 -19.30
CA THR A 91 35.76 30.77 -20.46
C THR A 91 35.94 32.17 -21.05
N TYR A 92 34.83 32.92 -21.21
CA TYR A 92 34.88 34.32 -21.61
C TYR A 92 35.72 35.17 -20.65
N LEU A 93 35.51 35.04 -19.34
CA LEU A 93 36.32 35.77 -18.36
C LEU A 93 37.79 35.35 -18.39
N GLN A 94 38.08 34.07 -18.63
CA GLN A 94 39.45 33.58 -18.70
C GLN A 94 40.17 34.09 -19.95
N SER A 95 39.50 34.25 -21.09
CA SER A 95 40.10 34.80 -22.32
C SER A 95 40.48 36.29 -22.17
N LEU A 96 39.81 37.00 -21.27
CA LEU A 96 40.12 38.39 -20.91
C LEU A 96 41.27 38.53 -19.89
N ILE A 97 41.86 37.42 -19.44
CA ILE A 97 42.94 37.40 -18.47
C ILE A 97 44.22 36.89 -19.14
N GLU A 98 45.27 37.71 -19.11
CA GLU A 98 46.57 37.35 -19.65
C GLU A 98 47.57 37.08 -18.52
N LYS A 99 48.23 35.91 -18.56
CA LYS A 99 49.29 35.55 -17.63
C LYS A 99 50.61 36.18 -18.09
N LYS A 100 51.24 37.00 -17.24
CA LYS A 100 52.56 37.61 -17.46
C LYS A 100 53.59 37.11 -16.46
N LYS A 101 54.83 36.91 -16.93
CA LYS A 101 55.99 36.65 -16.05
C LYS A 101 56.30 37.90 -15.22
N ILE A 102 56.61 37.72 -13.94
CA ILE A 102 56.92 38.81 -13.02
C ILE A 102 58.29 39.40 -13.37
N LYS A 103 58.37 40.69 -13.73
CA LYS A 103 59.63 41.38 -14.08
C LYS A 103 60.45 41.87 -12.87
N ARG A 104 59.83 42.09 -11.70
CA ARG A 104 60.52 42.51 -10.45
C ARG A 104 59.77 41.96 -9.23
N ARG A 105 60.47 41.31 -8.30
CA ARG A 105 59.89 40.73 -7.08
C ARG A 105 59.96 41.74 -5.93
N THR A 106 58.88 41.92 -5.18
CA THR A 106 58.87 42.73 -3.95
C THR A 106 59.02 41.81 -2.74
N LYS A 107 59.96 42.10 -1.82
CA LYS A 107 60.05 41.38 -0.54
C LYS A 107 58.79 41.67 0.30
N SER A 108 58.13 40.64 0.81
CA SER A 108 56.95 40.83 1.68
C SER A 108 57.41 41.25 3.08
N LYS A 109 56.81 42.32 3.64
CA LYS A 109 56.94 42.61 5.08
C LYS A 109 56.39 41.42 5.89
N MET A 110 57.17 40.94 6.85
CA MET A 110 56.72 39.96 7.84
C MET A 110 55.65 40.61 8.71
N LEU A 111 54.47 39.99 8.78
CA LEU A 111 53.48 40.29 9.82
C LEU A 111 53.80 39.36 10.99
N THR A 112 54.21 39.94 12.12
CA THR A 112 54.33 39.26 13.40
C THR A 112 52.95 38.80 13.89
N PRO A 113 52.84 37.62 14.51
CA PRO A 113 51.58 37.15 15.06
C PRO A 113 51.29 37.92 16.35
N THR A 114 50.31 38.81 16.33
CA THR A 114 49.69 39.31 17.57
C THR A 114 48.61 38.36 18.03
N THR A 115 48.73 38.03 19.30
CA THR A 115 47.87 37.27 20.20
C THR A 115 46.41 37.74 20.23
N GLU A 116 45.56 36.80 20.66
CA GLU A 116 44.19 36.97 21.14
C GLU A 116 43.08 37.28 20.10
N ASN A 117 42.26 36.26 19.84
CA ASN A 117 40.89 36.40 20.34
C ASN A 117 40.26 35.05 20.69
N ARG A 118 39.88 34.98 21.96
CA ARG A 118 39.10 33.96 22.64
C ARG A 118 37.75 33.78 21.95
N ASN A 119 37.35 32.52 21.78
CA ASN A 119 36.05 32.00 22.21
C ASN A 119 36.05 30.48 22.02
N GLU A 120 36.62 29.82 23.03
CA GLU A 120 36.03 28.63 23.66
C GLU A 120 34.55 28.91 24.03
N THR A 121 33.60 28.00 24.15
CA THR A 121 33.58 26.65 24.76
C THR A 121 32.28 25.96 24.35
N ASN A 122 32.30 24.64 24.17
CA ASN A 122 31.58 23.67 25.02
C ASN A 122 31.66 22.26 24.37
N ASN A 123 32.58 21.40 24.82
CA ASN A 123 32.50 20.49 25.99
C ASN A 123 31.55 19.30 25.83
N ARG A 124 32.13 18.08 25.76
CA ARG A 124 32.04 16.98 26.78
C ARG A 124 32.54 15.65 26.15
N VAL A 125 33.64 15.04 26.64
CA VAL A 125 33.78 14.11 27.81
C VAL A 125 33.31 12.70 27.38
N VAL A 126 34.03 11.56 27.44
CA VAL A 126 35.38 11.05 27.86
C VAL A 126 35.56 9.74 27.01
N ASP A 127 36.69 9.06 26.82
CA ASP A 127 37.50 8.26 27.76
C ASP A 127 38.74 7.71 27.02
N GLU A 128 39.72 7.39 27.85
CA GLU A 128 41.03 6.77 27.67
C GLU A 128 41.11 5.62 26.63
N ILE A 129 42.26 5.50 25.97
CA ILE A 129 43.15 4.30 25.99
C ILE A 129 44.28 4.45 24.94
N ASP A 130 45.49 4.38 25.50
CA ASP A 130 46.77 3.81 25.07
C ASP A 130 47.47 4.25 23.78
N ASP A 131 48.67 4.78 24.05
CA ASP A 131 49.87 4.81 23.22
C ASP A 131 50.15 3.45 22.58
N GLU A 132 50.24 3.42 21.25
CA GLU A 132 51.30 2.64 20.62
C GLU A 132 51.66 3.21 19.24
N GLN A 133 52.97 3.31 19.07
CA GLN A 133 53.72 3.94 18.00
C GLN A 133 53.38 3.35 16.63
N LEU A 134 53.28 4.20 15.62
CA LEU A 134 53.71 3.83 14.27
C LEU A 134 54.18 5.07 13.51
N GLU A 135 55.50 5.17 13.48
CA GLU A 135 56.32 6.04 12.66
C GLU A 135 55.96 5.87 11.17
N CYS A 136 55.82 6.98 10.44
CA CYS A 136 56.32 7.06 9.07
C CYS A 136 56.54 8.52 8.61
N ASP A 137 57.82 8.80 8.39
CA ASP A 137 58.40 9.60 7.31
C ASP A 137 58.00 11.08 7.17
N ASP A 138 58.66 11.84 8.03
CA ASP A 138 58.89 13.27 7.94
C ASP A 138 59.89 13.60 6.81
N GLN A 139 59.43 13.63 5.55
CA GLN A 139 60.21 14.15 4.41
C GLN A 139 59.35 14.96 3.43
N ASN A 140 59.01 16.20 3.81
CA ASN A 140 59.03 17.40 2.93
C ASN A 140 58.32 18.60 3.59
N VAL A 141 58.91 19.18 4.62
CA VAL A 141 58.57 20.53 5.08
C VAL A 141 59.63 21.52 4.56
N GLN A 142 59.57 21.81 3.26
CA GLN A 142 60.10 23.07 2.71
C GLN A 142 58.94 23.88 2.13
N LYS A 143 58.24 24.62 3.01
CA LYS A 143 57.27 25.65 2.61
C LYS A 143 58.01 26.80 1.91
N ASN A 144 58.08 26.71 0.58
CA ASN A 144 58.41 27.81 -0.32
C ASN A 144 57.45 28.99 -0.11
N ASN A 145 57.86 29.97 0.70
CA ASN A 145 57.16 31.22 0.96
C ASN A 145 57.30 32.22 -0.21
N PHE A 146 56.65 31.94 -1.35
CA PHE A 146 56.45 32.93 -2.42
C PHE A 146 54.95 33.08 -2.77
N LYS A 147 54.32 34.15 -2.29
CA LYS A 147 52.94 34.55 -2.66
C LYS A 147 52.95 35.16 -4.08
N GLN A 148 52.52 34.36 -5.06
CA GLN A 148 52.36 34.62 -6.52
C GLN A 148 53.60 34.43 -7.39
N GLN A 149 53.62 33.34 -8.16
CA GLN A 149 54.62 33.06 -9.20
C GLN A 149 54.35 33.82 -10.52
N ASN A 150 53.12 34.32 -10.72
CA ASN A 150 52.66 34.94 -11.96
C ASN A 150 51.92 36.25 -11.68
N SER A 151 52.07 37.24 -12.56
CA SER A 151 51.23 38.44 -12.60
C SER A 151 50.13 38.25 -13.66
N TYR A 152 49.00 38.92 -13.49
CA TYR A 152 47.87 38.83 -14.41
C TYR A 152 47.45 40.22 -14.88
N VAL A 153 47.23 40.35 -16.19
CA VAL A 153 46.65 41.53 -16.81
C VAL A 153 45.20 41.25 -17.14
N TYR A 154 44.31 42.16 -16.74
CA TYR A 154 42.88 42.06 -16.99
C TYR A 154 42.51 43.00 -18.14
N LYS A 155 41.75 42.49 -19.10
CA LYS A 155 41.29 43.23 -20.27
C LYS A 155 39.77 43.31 -20.29
N LEU A 156 39.22 44.34 -20.91
CA LEU A 156 37.81 44.44 -21.30
C LEU A 156 37.74 44.59 -22.81
N ARG A 157 36.74 43.98 -23.44
CA ARG A 157 36.48 44.15 -24.86
C ARG A 157 35.42 45.24 -25.04
N VAL A 158 35.77 46.34 -25.70
CA VAL A 158 34.87 47.47 -25.99
C VAL A 158 34.98 47.77 -27.48
N ASN A 159 33.87 47.75 -28.22
CA ASN A 159 33.83 48.01 -29.67
C ASN A 159 34.85 47.21 -30.51
N GLY A 160 35.17 45.98 -30.09
CA GLY A 160 36.14 45.12 -30.77
C GLY A 160 37.58 45.26 -30.27
N GLU A 161 37.92 46.30 -29.52
CA GLU A 161 39.26 46.55 -28.98
C GLU A 161 39.40 46.12 -27.52
N PHE A 162 40.65 45.87 -27.08
CA PHE A 162 40.96 45.44 -25.72
C PHE A 162 41.58 46.55 -24.87
N PHE A 163 40.89 46.93 -23.79
CA PHE A 163 41.36 47.92 -22.81
C PHE A 163 41.84 47.24 -21.53
N THR A 164 43.03 47.61 -21.06
CA THR A 164 43.56 47.06 -19.80
C THR A 164 42.96 47.76 -18.59
N VAL A 165 42.54 46.96 -17.61
CA VAL A 165 41.88 47.45 -16.39
C VAL A 165 42.49 46.83 -15.13
N CYS A 166 42.25 47.48 -13.98
CA CYS A 166 42.61 46.88 -12.71
C CYS A 166 41.64 45.75 -12.35
N LYS A 167 42.09 44.84 -11.48
CA LYS A 167 41.27 43.70 -11.01
C LYS A 167 39.91 44.14 -10.44
N ASN A 168 39.87 45.26 -9.72
CA ASN A 168 38.64 45.74 -9.09
C ASN A 168 37.62 46.21 -10.14
N VAL A 169 38.06 46.93 -11.17
CA VAL A 169 37.20 47.30 -12.30
C VAL A 169 36.74 46.05 -13.04
N PHE A 170 37.65 45.11 -13.35
CA PHE A 170 37.27 43.84 -13.98
C PHE A 170 36.19 43.06 -13.22
N ILE A 171 36.30 43.01 -11.89
CA ILE A 171 35.32 42.37 -10.99
C ILE A 171 33.97 43.11 -11.04
N ALA A 172 34.01 44.44 -10.92
CA ALA A 172 32.83 45.29 -10.86
C ALA A 172 32.06 45.32 -12.19
N THR A 173 32.76 45.47 -13.33
CA THR A 173 32.17 45.50 -14.67
C THR A 173 31.40 44.23 -15.01
N HIS A 174 31.84 43.06 -14.54
CA HIS A 174 31.14 41.79 -14.76
C HIS A 174 30.22 41.38 -13.58
N GLY A 175 30.21 42.15 -12.49
CA GLY A 175 29.45 41.84 -11.28
C GLY A 175 29.83 40.48 -10.65
N ILE A 176 31.10 40.08 -10.68
CA ILE A 176 31.58 38.78 -10.17
C ILE A 176 32.26 38.92 -8.80
N THR A 177 32.69 37.81 -8.19
CA THR A 177 33.43 37.84 -6.91
C THR A 177 34.93 37.72 -7.14
N ALA A 178 35.73 38.23 -6.21
CA ALA A 178 37.19 38.10 -6.25
C ALA A 178 37.66 36.63 -6.27
N ASP A 179 36.91 35.72 -5.62
CA ASP A 179 37.20 34.28 -5.64
C ASP A 179 36.99 33.64 -7.01
N ARG A 180 35.99 34.09 -7.77
CA ARG A 180 35.80 33.63 -9.15
C ARG A 180 37.04 33.96 -9.98
N VAL A 181 37.56 35.19 -9.86
CA VAL A 181 38.79 35.61 -10.54
C VAL A 181 40.01 34.81 -10.07
N ARG A 182 40.18 34.61 -8.75
CA ARG A 182 41.27 33.77 -8.20
C ARG A 182 41.27 32.37 -8.79
N ARG A 183 40.10 31.74 -8.86
CA ARG A 183 39.93 30.40 -9.46
C ARG A 183 40.33 30.39 -10.93
N LEU A 184 39.88 31.37 -11.73
CA LEU A 184 40.22 31.44 -13.15
C LEU A 184 41.72 31.65 -13.37
N THR A 185 42.36 32.52 -12.59
CA THR A 185 43.81 32.73 -12.65
C THR A 185 44.61 31.47 -12.25
N PHE A 186 44.11 30.70 -11.27
CA PHE A 186 44.72 29.43 -10.89
C PHE A 186 44.61 28.38 -12.01
N LEU A 187 43.43 28.25 -12.62
CA LEU A 187 43.22 27.34 -13.75
C LEU A 187 44.09 27.73 -14.95
N LEU A 188 44.16 29.03 -15.27
CA LEU A 188 45.01 29.56 -16.34
C LEU A 188 46.49 29.27 -16.07
N SER A 189 46.95 29.38 -14.82
CA SER A 189 48.32 29.03 -14.45
C SER A 189 48.66 27.56 -14.64
N ASN A 190 47.67 26.67 -14.56
CA ASN A 190 47.79 25.23 -14.75
C ASN A 190 47.36 24.78 -16.16
N ASN A 191 47.17 25.70 -17.11
CA ASN A 191 46.69 25.42 -18.47
C ASN A 191 45.38 24.61 -18.52
N LYS A 192 44.46 24.84 -17.56
CA LYS A 192 43.15 24.17 -17.49
C LYS A 192 42.03 25.11 -17.90
N MET A 193 41.08 24.58 -18.68
CA MET A 193 39.82 25.28 -18.97
C MET A 193 38.85 25.24 -17.78
N PRO A 194 37.92 26.20 -17.66
CA PRO A 194 37.01 26.27 -16.52
C PRO A 194 35.84 25.30 -16.68
N GLU A 195 35.58 24.53 -15.61
CA GLU A 195 34.44 23.62 -15.54
C GLU A 195 33.56 23.90 -14.31
N ASP A 196 32.23 23.93 -14.47
CA ASP A 196 31.28 24.17 -13.39
C ASP A 196 31.18 22.96 -12.44
N LYS A 197 31.91 23.05 -11.33
CA LYS A 197 31.90 22.05 -10.25
C LYS A 197 30.83 22.29 -9.18
N ARG A 198 29.88 23.23 -9.37
CA ARG A 198 28.88 23.58 -8.34
C ARG A 198 28.02 22.37 -7.91
N GLY A 199 28.15 21.99 -6.64
CA GLY A 199 27.42 20.93 -5.94
C GLY A 199 27.78 19.51 -6.39
N LYS A 200 28.96 19.32 -6.99
CA LYS A 200 29.52 17.97 -7.24
C LYS A 200 30.17 17.36 -5.98
N ASN A 201 30.17 18.07 -4.85
CA ASN A 201 30.71 17.55 -3.58
C ASN A 201 29.73 16.56 -2.95
N ILE A 202 30.18 15.33 -2.75
CA ILE A 202 29.49 14.31 -1.96
C ILE A 202 29.79 14.61 -0.48
N SER A 203 28.78 14.54 0.39
CA SER A 203 29.01 14.71 1.83
C SER A 203 29.85 13.57 2.39
N GLY A 204 30.81 13.82 3.28
CA GLY A 204 31.60 12.77 3.93
C GLY A 204 30.77 11.72 4.68
N ASN A 205 29.55 12.08 5.09
CA ASN A 205 28.59 11.18 5.75
C ASN A 205 27.74 10.35 4.78
N ALA A 206 27.98 10.45 3.46
CA ALA A 206 27.25 9.65 2.49
C ALA A 206 27.73 8.20 2.54
N ILE A 207 26.80 7.28 2.77
CA ILE A 207 27.12 5.85 2.73
C ILE A 207 27.42 5.45 1.28
N PRO A 208 28.57 4.79 1.02
CA PRO A 208 28.95 4.43 -0.33
C PRO A 208 27.99 3.40 -0.97
N GLY A 209 27.97 3.37 -2.30
CA GLY A 209 26.98 2.65 -3.08
C GLY A 209 27.09 1.13 -2.96
N ASP A 210 28.29 0.62 -2.77
CA ASP A 210 28.58 -0.80 -2.52
C ASP A 210 27.88 -1.32 -1.25
N ILE A 211 27.87 -0.52 -0.17
CA ILE A 211 27.15 -0.84 1.07
C ILE A 211 25.64 -0.85 0.81
N CYS A 212 25.13 0.07 -0.01
CA CYS A 212 23.73 0.09 -0.40
C CYS A 212 23.33 -1.17 -1.19
N VAL A 213 24.21 -1.66 -2.08
CA VAL A 213 24.00 -2.92 -2.82
C VAL A 213 23.93 -4.11 -1.86
N LYS A 214 24.81 -4.18 -0.86
CA LYS A 214 24.76 -5.23 0.18
C LYS A 214 23.44 -5.22 0.96
N ILE A 215 22.95 -4.04 1.35
CA ILE A 215 21.64 -3.89 2.00
C ILE A 215 20.52 -4.37 1.08
N HIS A 216 20.57 -4.01 -0.20
CA HIS A 216 19.57 -4.40 -1.20
C HIS A 216 19.51 -5.92 -1.39
N GLN A 217 20.67 -6.55 -1.57
CA GLN A 217 20.80 -7.99 -1.72
C GLN A 217 20.28 -8.73 -0.49
N HIS A 218 20.65 -8.27 0.71
CA HIS A 218 20.16 -8.83 1.97
C HIS A 218 18.64 -8.81 2.06
N ILE A 219 17.99 -7.68 1.74
CA ILE A 219 16.53 -7.56 1.78
C ILE A 219 15.85 -8.47 0.74
N ASN A 220 16.47 -8.71 -0.43
CA ASN A 220 15.94 -9.60 -1.45
C ASN A 220 16.10 -11.10 -1.14
N ARG A 221 16.95 -11.49 -0.17
CA ARG A 221 17.05 -12.90 0.28
C ARG A 221 15.76 -13.38 0.97
N PHE A 222 14.95 -12.47 1.52
CA PHE A 222 13.72 -12.86 2.21
C PHE A 222 12.62 -13.21 1.21
N SER A 223 12.02 -14.39 1.38
CA SER A 223 10.88 -14.82 0.58
C SER A 223 9.67 -13.89 0.76
N VAL A 224 9.04 -13.51 -0.35
CA VAL A 224 7.89 -12.60 -0.35
C VAL A 224 6.65 -13.30 -0.91
N LYS A 225 5.52 -13.19 -0.20
CA LYS A 225 4.20 -13.64 -0.67
C LYS A 225 3.47 -12.49 -1.37
N ASN A 226 2.94 -12.74 -2.57
CA ASN A 226 2.08 -11.79 -3.27
C ASN A 226 0.62 -12.05 -2.93
N THR A 227 -0.15 -10.99 -2.62
CA THR A 227 -1.62 -11.11 -2.50
C THR A 227 -2.29 -10.51 -3.73
N HIS A 228 -3.18 -11.27 -4.36
CA HIS A 228 -3.96 -10.85 -5.53
C HIS A 228 -5.37 -10.32 -5.18
N TYR A 229 -5.76 -10.35 -3.90
CA TYR A 229 -7.12 -10.03 -3.46
C TYR A 229 -7.41 -8.52 -3.27
N GLY A 230 -6.51 -7.63 -3.71
CA GLY A 230 -6.69 -6.19 -3.67
C GLY A 230 -6.27 -5.53 -4.98
N GLY A 231 -6.86 -4.37 -5.32
CA GLY A 231 -6.63 -3.68 -6.60
C GLY A 231 -5.18 -3.25 -6.88
N LYS A 232 -4.26 -3.36 -5.91
CA LYS A 232 -2.81 -3.23 -6.11
C LYS A 232 -2.10 -4.44 -5.52
N PRO A 233 -1.23 -5.14 -6.28
CA PRO A 233 -0.46 -6.25 -5.75
C PRO A 233 0.43 -5.75 -4.60
N LYS A 234 0.26 -6.36 -3.42
CA LYS A 234 1.12 -6.12 -2.26
C LYS A 234 2.00 -7.34 -1.98
N LYS A 235 3.22 -7.04 -1.56
CA LYS A 235 4.29 -7.97 -1.25
C LYS A 235 4.43 -8.09 0.26
N TYR A 236 4.28 -9.30 0.79
CA TYR A 236 4.34 -9.57 2.22
C TYR A 236 5.55 -10.43 2.59
N LEU A 237 6.38 -9.93 3.50
CA LEU A 237 7.42 -10.68 4.20
C LEU A 237 6.79 -11.60 5.26
N ASP A 238 7.55 -12.54 5.80
CA ASP A 238 7.10 -13.42 6.89
C ASP A 238 6.62 -12.59 8.11
N ALA A 239 5.56 -13.05 8.76
CA ALA A 239 4.94 -12.35 9.90
C ALA A 239 5.84 -12.28 11.14
N ARG A 240 6.84 -13.17 11.23
CA ARG A 240 7.82 -13.22 12.34
C ARG A 240 8.95 -12.21 12.17
N LEU A 241 9.09 -11.64 10.97
CA LEU A 241 10.09 -10.63 10.66
C LEU A 241 9.57 -9.24 11.02
N ASN A 242 10.51 -8.34 11.28
CA ASN A 242 10.30 -6.90 11.30
C ASN A 242 11.62 -6.23 10.87
N ILE A 243 11.61 -4.93 10.61
CA ILE A 243 12.80 -4.23 10.08
C ILE A 243 13.96 -4.28 11.09
N VAL A 244 13.67 -4.31 12.40
CA VAL A 244 14.70 -4.44 13.45
C VAL A 244 15.41 -5.78 13.35
N LYS A 245 14.67 -6.89 13.29
CA LYS A 245 15.21 -8.24 13.10
C LYS A 245 15.99 -8.35 11.80
N MET A 246 15.49 -7.78 10.70
CA MET A 246 16.18 -7.80 9.42
C MET A 246 17.51 -7.05 9.46
N HIS A 247 17.57 -5.92 10.19
CA HIS A 247 18.81 -5.18 10.44
C HIS A 247 19.77 -5.95 11.35
N GLN A 248 19.28 -6.59 12.41
CA GLN A 248 20.10 -7.47 13.26
C GLN A 248 20.71 -8.63 12.46
N MET A 249 19.93 -9.25 11.56
CA MET A 249 20.42 -10.28 10.64
C MET A 249 21.46 -9.71 9.67
N PHE A 250 21.26 -8.48 9.16
CA PHE A 250 22.24 -7.82 8.30
C PHE A 250 23.56 -7.56 9.01
N VAL A 251 23.51 -7.07 10.26
CA VAL A 251 24.70 -6.84 11.08
C VAL A 251 25.42 -8.15 11.40
N LYS A 252 24.67 -9.24 11.61
CA LYS A 252 25.25 -10.57 11.81
C LYS A 252 25.96 -11.09 10.55
N ASP A 253 25.37 -10.86 9.37
CA ASP A 253 25.96 -11.26 8.09
C ASP A 253 27.14 -10.37 7.67
N TYR A 254 27.19 -9.12 8.16
CA TYR A 254 28.24 -8.13 7.87
C TYR A 254 28.70 -7.38 9.13
N PRO A 255 29.45 -8.04 10.05
CA PRO A 255 29.88 -7.45 11.32
C PRO A 255 30.66 -6.14 11.15
N ASP A 256 31.54 -6.07 10.14
CA ASP A 256 32.37 -4.89 9.85
C ASP A 256 31.55 -3.64 9.47
N LEU A 257 30.30 -3.84 9.05
CA LEU A 257 29.39 -2.76 8.67
C LEU A 257 28.49 -2.31 9.82
N ALA A 258 28.56 -2.93 11.00
CA ALA A 258 27.72 -2.59 12.16
C ALA A 258 27.82 -1.12 12.56
N VAL A 259 29.04 -0.57 12.55
CA VAL A 259 29.33 0.82 12.95
C VAL A 259 28.86 1.81 11.87
N LYS A 260 28.93 1.41 10.59
CA LYS A 260 28.58 2.27 9.43
C LYS A 260 27.10 2.25 9.10
N VAL A 261 26.43 1.09 9.18
CA VAL A 261 25.01 0.90 8.82
C VAL A 261 24.15 0.84 10.07
N LYS A 262 23.84 2.02 10.61
CA LYS A 262 22.89 2.16 11.73
C LYS A 262 21.46 1.82 11.28
N TYR A 263 20.64 1.37 12.24
CA TYR A 263 19.24 1.01 12.02
C TYR A 263 18.47 2.09 11.24
N ASN A 264 18.63 3.37 11.59
CA ASN A 264 17.91 4.47 10.93
C ASN A 264 18.19 4.54 9.42
N PHE A 265 19.44 4.30 9.00
CA PHE A 265 19.77 4.27 7.58
C PHE A 265 19.15 3.05 6.89
N TYR A 266 19.29 1.88 7.51
CA TYR A 266 18.71 0.63 7.00
C TYR A 266 17.18 0.72 6.85
N TYR A 267 16.49 1.26 7.86
CA TYR A 267 15.04 1.51 7.85
C TYR A 267 14.64 2.48 6.74
N LYS A 268 15.36 3.59 6.59
CA LYS A 268 15.11 4.57 5.53
C LYS A 268 15.32 3.94 4.14
N TYR A 269 16.41 3.21 3.96
CA TYR A 269 16.69 2.48 2.72
C TYR A 269 15.59 1.46 2.42
N PHE A 270 15.16 0.68 3.41
CA PHE A 270 14.03 -0.25 3.27
C PHE A 270 12.75 0.46 2.81
N LYS A 271 12.36 1.54 3.49
CA LYS A 271 11.14 2.32 3.19
C LYS A 271 11.14 2.98 1.81
N GLU A 272 12.31 3.47 1.37
CA GLU A 272 12.45 4.19 0.10
C GLU A 272 12.53 3.25 -1.10
N ASN A 273 13.12 2.06 -0.93
CA ASN A 273 13.41 1.14 -2.03
C ASN A 273 12.44 -0.06 -2.10
N PHE A 274 11.79 -0.45 -0.99
CA PHE A 274 10.93 -1.63 -0.93
C PHE A 274 9.52 -1.28 -0.48
N ASN A 275 8.53 -1.69 -1.29
CA ASN A 275 7.10 -1.61 -0.94
C ASN A 275 6.62 -2.92 -0.30
N TYR A 276 7.40 -3.43 0.66
CA TYR A 276 7.10 -4.67 1.38
C TYR A 276 6.35 -4.37 2.67
N THR A 277 5.38 -5.22 3.00
CA THR A 277 4.67 -5.20 4.28
C THR A 277 4.97 -6.49 5.04
N PHE A 278 4.85 -6.52 6.36
CA PHE A 278 4.96 -7.78 7.10
C PHE A 278 3.64 -8.52 7.06
N GLY A 279 3.70 -9.83 6.83
CA GLY A 279 2.55 -10.71 6.83
C GLY A 279 1.90 -10.79 8.21
N ARG A 280 0.75 -11.45 8.26
CA ARG A 280 0.13 -11.88 9.52
C ARG A 280 0.21 -13.40 9.60
N PRO A 281 0.21 -13.98 10.82
CA PRO A 281 -0.02 -15.41 10.97
C PRO A 281 -1.26 -15.81 10.16
N GLN A 282 -1.20 -16.94 9.47
CA GLN A 282 -2.34 -17.40 8.69
C GLN A 282 -3.43 -17.88 9.64
N VAL A 283 -4.65 -17.41 9.43
CA VAL A 283 -5.86 -17.82 10.16
C VAL A 283 -6.87 -18.24 9.09
N ASP A 284 -7.73 -19.21 9.39
CA ASP A 284 -8.77 -19.73 8.48
C ASP A 284 -8.24 -20.33 7.16
N VAL A 285 -7.11 -21.03 7.23
CA VAL A 285 -6.54 -21.75 6.08
C VAL A 285 -7.39 -22.96 5.69
N CYS A 286 -7.43 -23.24 4.39
CA CYS A 286 -8.10 -24.43 3.89
C CYS A 286 -7.36 -25.70 4.32
N SER A 287 -8.02 -26.55 5.12
CA SER A 287 -7.44 -27.81 5.62
C SER A 287 -7.00 -28.75 4.50
N GLN A 288 -7.74 -28.80 3.38
CA GLN A 288 -7.35 -29.59 2.22
C GLN A 288 -6.08 -29.05 1.56
N CYS A 289 -5.93 -27.72 1.44
CA CYS A 289 -4.69 -27.12 0.94
C CYS A 289 -3.51 -27.45 1.85
N GLU A 290 -3.67 -27.34 3.17
CA GLU A 290 -2.61 -27.67 4.13
C GLU A 290 -2.22 -29.14 4.06
N SER A 291 -3.20 -30.04 4.04
CA SER A 291 -2.94 -31.48 3.92
C SER A 291 -2.17 -31.82 2.64
N LEU A 292 -2.59 -31.27 1.49
CA LEU A 292 -1.91 -31.50 0.21
C LEU A 292 -0.50 -30.87 0.18
N ASN A 293 -0.33 -29.66 0.70
CA ASN A 293 0.99 -29.04 0.80
C ASN A 293 1.93 -29.82 1.72
N THR A 294 1.40 -30.40 2.80
CA THR A 294 2.17 -31.25 3.71
C THR A 294 2.66 -32.50 2.96
N LYS A 295 1.77 -33.19 2.24
CA LYS A 295 2.15 -34.34 1.38
C LYS A 295 3.20 -33.99 0.32
N ILE A 296 3.11 -32.81 -0.30
CA ILE A 296 4.08 -32.38 -1.31
C ILE A 296 5.48 -32.16 -0.70
N ARG A 297 5.55 -31.72 0.56
CA ARG A 297 6.81 -31.43 1.26
C ARG A 297 7.39 -32.61 2.02
N ASP A 298 6.63 -33.70 2.15
CA ASP A 298 7.05 -34.87 2.90
C ASP A 298 8.18 -35.60 2.17
N PRO A 299 9.39 -35.67 2.74
CA PRO A 299 10.51 -36.35 2.11
C PRO A 299 10.30 -37.87 1.99
N ALA A 300 9.43 -38.47 2.82
CA ALA A 300 9.17 -39.91 2.82
C ALA A 300 8.21 -40.37 1.70
N LEU A 301 7.53 -39.46 1.03
CA LEU A 301 6.59 -39.80 -0.04
C LEU A 301 7.28 -39.95 -1.41
N SER A 302 6.79 -40.90 -2.20
CA SER A 302 7.27 -41.10 -3.58
C SER A 302 6.95 -39.91 -4.47
N GLU A 303 7.77 -39.69 -5.51
CA GLU A 303 7.56 -38.60 -6.48
C GLU A 303 6.20 -38.72 -7.20
N SER A 304 5.71 -39.93 -7.43
CA SER A 304 4.37 -40.14 -8.01
C SER A 304 3.26 -39.63 -7.07
N ALA A 305 3.34 -39.95 -5.78
CA ALA A 305 2.38 -39.47 -4.79
C ALA A 305 2.42 -37.94 -4.63
N LYS A 306 3.62 -37.33 -4.67
CA LYS A 306 3.78 -35.87 -4.65
C LYS A 306 3.16 -35.19 -5.88
N ARG A 307 3.37 -35.75 -7.09
CA ARG A 307 2.72 -35.27 -8.31
C ARG A 307 1.20 -35.38 -8.23
N GLY A 308 0.68 -36.49 -7.71
CA GLY A 308 -0.76 -36.67 -7.47
C GLY A 308 -1.33 -35.58 -6.55
N ALA A 309 -0.68 -35.36 -5.39
CA ALA A 309 -1.07 -34.31 -4.45
C ALA A 309 -0.98 -32.90 -5.06
N ALA A 310 0.03 -32.63 -5.88
CA ALA A 310 0.18 -31.37 -6.61
C ALA A 310 -0.96 -31.17 -7.63
N GLY A 311 -1.31 -32.22 -8.39
CA GLY A 311 -2.45 -32.22 -9.31
C GLY A 311 -3.78 -31.94 -8.59
N GLU A 312 -4.04 -32.63 -7.49
CA GLU A 312 -5.21 -32.41 -6.64
C GLU A 312 -5.27 -30.97 -6.10
N LEU A 313 -4.12 -30.42 -5.67
CA LEU A 313 -4.05 -29.05 -5.14
C LEU A 313 -4.38 -28.02 -6.23
N ILE A 314 -3.89 -28.22 -7.45
CA ILE A 314 -4.21 -27.37 -8.61
C ILE A 314 -5.72 -27.43 -8.89
N LEU A 315 -6.30 -28.63 -8.94
CA LEU A 315 -7.74 -28.80 -9.17
C LEU A 315 -8.58 -28.17 -8.05
N HIS A 316 -8.19 -28.37 -6.80
CA HIS A 316 -8.85 -27.76 -5.63
C HIS A 316 -8.85 -26.22 -5.72
N LYS A 317 -7.69 -25.61 -6.01
CA LYS A 317 -7.57 -24.15 -6.19
C LYS A 317 -8.39 -23.63 -7.36
N ARG A 318 -8.43 -24.36 -8.49
CA ARG A 318 -9.30 -24.03 -9.63
C ARG A 318 -10.78 -24.07 -9.25
N ARG A 319 -11.21 -25.11 -8.52
CA ARG A 319 -12.58 -25.22 -8.01
C ARG A 319 -12.94 -24.07 -7.05
N ALA A 320 -12.03 -23.70 -6.16
CA ALA A 320 -12.22 -22.54 -5.29
C ALA A 320 -12.34 -21.23 -6.08
N LYS A 321 -11.52 -21.04 -7.12
CA LYS A 321 -11.56 -19.85 -8.00
C LYS A 321 -12.89 -19.72 -8.75
N ASN A 322 -13.53 -20.83 -9.13
CA ASN A 322 -14.81 -20.81 -9.86
C ASN A 322 -15.93 -20.10 -9.11
N PHE A 323 -15.94 -20.14 -7.77
CA PHE A 323 -16.91 -19.37 -6.97
C PHE A 323 -16.80 -17.87 -7.26
N TYR A 324 -15.57 -17.34 -7.28
CA TYR A 324 -15.31 -15.93 -7.60
C TYR A 324 -15.58 -15.60 -9.06
N THR A 325 -15.30 -16.52 -9.98
CA THR A 325 -15.69 -16.35 -11.38
C THR A 325 -17.20 -16.18 -11.50
N LYS A 326 -18.01 -17.04 -10.85
CA LYS A 326 -19.47 -16.92 -10.85
C LYS A 326 -19.95 -15.62 -10.20
N LEU A 327 -19.33 -15.20 -9.10
CA LEU A 327 -19.65 -13.93 -8.44
C LEU A 327 -19.38 -12.73 -9.35
N ASN A 328 -18.23 -12.70 -10.04
CA ASN A 328 -17.87 -11.62 -10.96
C ASN A 328 -18.77 -11.62 -12.19
N THR A 329 -19.04 -12.77 -12.79
CA THR A 329 -19.98 -12.89 -13.92
C THR A 329 -21.39 -12.44 -13.52
N ALA A 330 -21.86 -12.80 -12.33
CA ALA A 330 -23.15 -12.34 -11.82
C ALA A 330 -23.17 -10.83 -11.59
N LYS A 331 -22.07 -10.26 -11.09
CA LYS A 331 -21.93 -8.81 -10.91
C LYS A 331 -21.99 -8.04 -12.23
N GLU A 332 -21.41 -8.59 -13.29
CA GLU A 332 -21.39 -8.00 -14.63
C GLU A 332 -22.70 -8.23 -15.41
N ASN A 333 -23.65 -8.98 -14.84
CA ASN A 333 -24.94 -9.23 -15.46
C ASN A 333 -25.77 -7.93 -15.56
N LYS A 334 -26.11 -7.56 -16.79
CA LYS A 334 -26.90 -6.36 -17.12
C LYS A 334 -28.41 -6.59 -17.12
N ASP A 335 -28.88 -7.80 -16.84
CA ASP A 335 -30.32 -8.07 -16.70
C ASP A 335 -30.86 -7.37 -15.44
N ASP A 336 -31.76 -6.43 -15.64
CA ASP A 336 -32.40 -5.66 -14.57
C ASP A 336 -33.43 -6.47 -13.79
N ASN A 337 -33.91 -7.59 -14.34
CA ASN A 337 -34.78 -8.54 -13.63
C ASN A 337 -33.97 -9.53 -12.76
N THR A 338 -32.64 -9.40 -12.72
CA THR A 338 -31.74 -10.23 -11.91
C THR A 338 -31.10 -9.42 -10.78
N VAL A 339 -31.32 -9.88 -9.54
CA VAL A 339 -30.66 -9.34 -8.34
C VAL A 339 -29.61 -10.33 -7.84
N VAL A 340 -28.44 -9.79 -7.46
CA VAL A 340 -27.30 -10.59 -6.99
C VAL A 340 -26.96 -10.19 -5.57
N LEU A 341 -27.21 -11.09 -4.62
CA LEU A 341 -27.01 -10.84 -3.20
C LEU A 341 -25.90 -11.72 -2.64
N CYS A 342 -25.12 -11.15 -1.75
CA CYS A 342 -24.25 -11.87 -0.85
C CYS A 342 -24.70 -11.65 0.58
N PHE A 343 -24.69 -12.69 1.42
CA PHE A 343 -25.06 -12.51 2.83
C PHE A 343 -24.19 -13.36 3.76
N ASP A 344 -23.94 -12.81 4.95
CA ASP A 344 -23.12 -13.44 5.98
C ASP A 344 -23.34 -12.82 7.36
N TYR A 345 -22.91 -13.50 8.41
CA TYR A 345 -22.86 -12.97 9.77
C TYR A 345 -21.51 -12.30 10.05
N MET A 346 -21.58 -11.15 10.72
CA MET A 346 -20.41 -10.58 11.38
C MET A 346 -20.07 -11.37 12.66
N SER A 347 -18.82 -11.29 13.09
CA SER A 347 -18.41 -11.68 14.45
C SER A 347 -19.25 -10.93 15.49
N ASN A 348 -19.67 -11.63 16.56
CA ASN A 348 -20.44 -11.04 17.65
C ASN A 348 -19.73 -9.81 18.22
N LEU A 349 -20.50 -8.78 18.53
CA LEU A 349 -20.02 -7.56 19.16
C LEU A 349 -20.42 -7.57 20.65
N PRO A 350 -19.49 -7.33 21.58
CA PRO A 350 -19.82 -7.31 22.99
C PRO A 350 -20.56 -6.03 23.38
N LEU A 351 -21.48 -6.11 24.34
CA LEU A 351 -22.14 -4.95 24.91
C LEU A 351 -22.23 -5.08 26.46
N PRO A 352 -21.76 -4.09 27.22
CA PRO A 352 -21.01 -2.92 26.77
C PRO A 352 -19.61 -3.31 26.26
N ASN A 353 -19.07 -2.56 25.29
CA ASN A 353 -17.69 -2.65 24.85
C ASN A 353 -16.89 -1.50 25.46
N ILE A 354 -16.09 -1.79 26.49
CA ILE A 354 -15.30 -0.82 27.25
C ILE A 354 -13.90 -1.37 27.54
N PRO A 355 -12.87 -0.52 27.70
CA PRO A 355 -11.49 -0.95 27.90
C PRO A 355 -11.21 -1.31 29.37
N VAL A 356 -12.12 -2.04 30.01
CA VAL A 356 -11.98 -2.47 31.42
C VAL A 356 -11.67 -3.97 31.44
N GLN A 357 -10.57 -4.35 32.07
CA GLN A 357 -10.08 -5.73 32.07
C GLN A 357 -11.08 -6.70 32.73
N GLU A 358 -11.79 -6.27 33.77
CA GLU A 358 -12.80 -7.09 34.47
C GLU A 358 -13.93 -7.55 33.55
N VAL A 359 -14.28 -6.75 32.54
CA VAL A 359 -15.38 -7.04 31.61
C VAL A 359 -15.10 -8.29 30.77
N PHE A 360 -13.83 -8.63 30.55
CA PHE A 360 -13.44 -9.89 29.91
C PHE A 360 -13.89 -11.13 30.69
N TYR A 361 -13.98 -11.03 32.02
CA TYR A 361 -14.44 -12.10 32.90
C TYR A 361 -15.95 -12.06 33.16
N MET A 362 -16.62 -10.96 32.78
CA MET A 362 -18.06 -10.81 32.91
C MET A 362 -18.82 -11.43 31.73
N ARG A 363 -20.07 -11.81 31.96
CA ARG A 363 -20.96 -12.31 30.89
C ARG A 363 -21.56 -11.16 30.09
N GLN A 364 -20.84 -10.70 29.07
CA GLN A 364 -21.31 -9.63 28.19
C GLN A 364 -22.52 -10.03 27.34
N LEU A 365 -23.41 -9.08 27.07
CA LEU A 365 -24.50 -9.24 26.10
C LEU A 365 -23.91 -9.22 24.68
N TRP A 366 -24.30 -10.16 23.84
CA TRP A 366 -23.84 -10.21 22.45
C TRP A 366 -24.81 -9.51 21.50
N VAL A 367 -24.28 -8.55 20.74
CA VAL A 367 -24.94 -7.94 19.58
C VAL A 367 -24.52 -8.70 18.32
N ASN A 368 -25.52 -9.09 17.54
CA ASN A 368 -25.40 -9.88 16.33
C ASN A 368 -25.73 -9.00 15.13
N ILE A 369 -24.93 -9.14 14.06
CA ILE A 369 -25.13 -8.40 12.81
C ILE A 369 -25.13 -9.40 11.67
N PHE A 370 -26.21 -9.41 10.90
CA PHE A 370 -26.34 -10.14 9.64
C PHE A 370 -26.35 -9.15 8.48
N CYS A 371 -25.47 -9.33 7.51
CA CYS A 371 -25.37 -8.45 6.35
C CYS A 371 -26.02 -9.10 5.14
N ILE A 372 -26.82 -8.33 4.40
CA ILE A 372 -27.19 -8.61 3.02
C ILE A 372 -26.59 -7.50 2.15
N HIS A 373 -25.66 -7.87 1.29
CA HIS A 373 -24.96 -7.00 0.36
C HIS A 373 -25.50 -7.24 -1.06
N ASP A 374 -26.05 -6.21 -1.68
CA ASP A 374 -26.35 -6.21 -3.10
C ASP A 374 -25.08 -5.91 -3.90
N VAL A 375 -24.66 -6.91 -4.68
CA VAL A 375 -23.40 -6.89 -5.43
C VAL A 375 -23.45 -5.93 -6.61
N LYS A 376 -24.63 -5.70 -7.21
CA LYS A 376 -24.81 -4.80 -8.36
C LYS A 376 -24.84 -3.35 -7.90
N THR A 377 -25.70 -3.02 -6.93
CA THR A 377 -25.84 -1.65 -6.41
C THR A 377 -24.76 -1.27 -5.40
N ASN A 378 -24.01 -2.26 -4.90
CA ASN A 378 -22.95 -2.08 -3.91
C ASN A 378 -23.49 -1.53 -2.57
N GLN A 379 -24.77 -1.74 -2.29
CA GLN A 379 -25.44 -1.37 -1.04
C GLN A 379 -25.43 -2.55 -0.07
N ALA A 380 -25.35 -2.27 1.23
CA ALA A 380 -25.43 -3.32 2.25
C ALA A 380 -26.43 -2.95 3.35
N LYS A 381 -27.34 -3.88 3.64
CA LYS A 381 -28.30 -3.78 4.73
C LYS A 381 -27.86 -4.67 5.89
N MET A 382 -27.75 -4.08 7.06
CA MET A 382 -27.26 -4.72 8.28
C MET A 382 -28.45 -4.95 9.21
N TYR A 383 -28.79 -6.20 9.45
CA TYR A 383 -29.81 -6.60 10.42
C TYR A 383 -29.12 -6.78 11.77
N MET A 384 -29.42 -5.88 12.69
CA MET A 384 -28.78 -5.81 14.01
C MET A 384 -29.78 -6.15 15.10
N TYR A 385 -29.37 -6.99 16.04
CA TYR A 385 -30.15 -7.36 17.23
C TYR A 385 -29.21 -7.85 18.31
N HIS A 386 -29.63 -7.79 19.57
CA HIS A 386 -28.91 -8.47 20.64
C HIS A 386 -29.46 -9.88 20.88
N GLU A 387 -28.67 -10.75 21.51
CA GLU A 387 -29.04 -12.16 21.78
C GLU A 387 -30.29 -12.33 22.68
N GLY A 388 -30.79 -11.23 23.24
CA GLY A 388 -32.06 -11.18 23.97
C GLY A 388 -33.27 -11.06 23.05
N GLU A 389 -33.11 -10.57 21.82
CA GLU A 389 -34.22 -10.40 20.87
C GLU A 389 -34.38 -11.61 19.95
N ALA A 390 -33.25 -12.14 19.47
CA ALA A 390 -33.22 -13.26 18.52
C ALA A 390 -31.93 -14.09 18.67
N SER A 391 -31.94 -15.28 18.08
CA SER A 391 -30.79 -16.20 18.04
C SER A 391 -30.04 -16.10 16.70
N LYS A 392 -29.05 -16.96 16.45
CA LYS A 392 -28.39 -17.08 15.13
C LYS A 392 -28.78 -18.36 14.40
N SER A 393 -30.05 -18.52 14.08
CA SER A 393 -30.57 -19.74 13.46
C SER A 393 -31.12 -19.52 12.04
N PRO A 394 -31.50 -20.58 11.33
CA PRO A 394 -32.12 -20.46 10.01
C PRO A 394 -33.47 -19.74 10.05
N ASN A 395 -34.15 -19.64 11.20
CA ASN A 395 -35.37 -18.84 11.33
C ASN A 395 -35.08 -17.37 11.07
N GLU A 396 -34.04 -16.84 11.71
CA GLU A 396 -33.60 -15.46 11.55
C GLU A 396 -33.13 -15.20 10.12
N VAL A 397 -32.27 -16.07 9.57
CA VAL A 397 -31.77 -15.92 8.19
C VAL A 397 -32.93 -15.91 7.18
N CYS A 398 -33.90 -16.82 7.28
CA CYS A 398 -35.08 -16.81 6.41
C CYS A 398 -35.94 -15.56 6.59
N SER A 399 -36.14 -15.10 7.84
CA SER A 399 -36.94 -13.90 8.12
C SER A 399 -36.27 -12.64 7.55
N PHE A 400 -34.95 -12.51 7.68
CA PHE A 400 -34.19 -11.38 7.12
C PHE A 400 -34.19 -11.38 5.60
N LEU A 401 -34.02 -12.55 4.99
CA LEU A 401 -34.12 -12.70 3.54
C LEU A 401 -35.52 -12.38 3.04
N LEU A 402 -36.58 -12.86 3.72
CA LEU A 402 -37.95 -12.56 3.35
C LEU A 402 -38.22 -11.05 3.43
N HIS A 403 -37.87 -10.42 4.55
CA HIS A 403 -37.98 -8.97 4.71
C HIS A 403 -37.19 -8.22 3.62
N TYR A 404 -35.99 -8.66 3.27
CA TYR A 404 -35.20 -8.04 2.20
C TYR A 404 -35.88 -8.18 0.83
N PHE A 405 -36.39 -9.38 0.52
CA PHE A 405 -37.08 -9.66 -0.74
C PHE A 405 -38.43 -8.93 -0.88
N GLU A 406 -39.03 -8.52 0.23
CA GLU A 406 -40.30 -7.78 0.22
C GLU A 406 -40.09 -6.26 0.18
N ASN A 407 -38.99 -5.75 0.76
CA ASN A 407 -38.84 -4.32 1.01
C ASN A 407 -37.65 -3.65 0.29
N CYS A 408 -36.71 -4.44 -0.25
CA CYS A 408 -35.41 -3.91 -0.73
C CYS A 408 -35.09 -4.27 -2.18
N ILE A 409 -35.84 -5.18 -2.81
CA ILE A 409 -35.63 -5.56 -4.21
C ILE A 409 -36.74 -4.97 -5.10
N PRO A 410 -36.47 -4.68 -6.37
CA PRO A 410 -37.49 -4.22 -7.32
C PRO A 410 -38.59 -5.27 -7.55
N ASP A 411 -39.84 -4.83 -7.74
CA ASP A 411 -40.99 -5.72 -7.96
C ASP A 411 -40.92 -6.55 -9.24
N ASN A 412 -40.22 -6.05 -10.27
CA ASN A 412 -39.99 -6.75 -11.54
C ASN A 412 -38.88 -7.83 -11.44
N THR A 413 -38.32 -8.07 -10.25
CA THR A 413 -37.26 -9.06 -10.06
C THR A 413 -37.78 -10.48 -10.32
N LYS A 414 -37.26 -11.13 -11.36
CA LYS A 414 -37.60 -12.52 -11.71
C LYS A 414 -36.59 -13.53 -11.19
N ASN A 415 -35.32 -13.15 -11.14
CA ASN A 415 -34.20 -14.05 -10.86
C ASN A 415 -33.35 -13.56 -9.69
N ILE A 416 -33.05 -14.44 -8.74
CA ILE A 416 -32.16 -14.15 -7.62
C ILE A 416 -30.92 -15.03 -7.67
N ILE A 417 -29.74 -14.42 -7.58
CA ILE A 417 -28.48 -15.12 -7.42
C ILE A 417 -27.92 -14.84 -6.02
N LEU A 418 -27.79 -15.88 -5.20
CA LEU A 418 -27.35 -15.81 -3.82
C LEU A 418 -25.93 -16.36 -3.66
N PHE A 419 -25.12 -15.70 -2.86
CA PHE A 419 -23.80 -16.14 -2.43
C PHE A 419 -23.70 -16.07 -0.90
N SER A 420 -23.40 -17.18 -0.23
CA SER A 420 -23.15 -17.16 1.22
C SER A 420 -22.18 -18.23 1.67
N ASP A 421 -21.78 -18.13 2.92
CA ASP A 421 -20.88 -19.08 3.56
C ASP A 421 -21.54 -20.47 3.74
N GLY A 422 -20.72 -21.46 4.11
CA GLY A 422 -21.16 -22.84 4.29
C GLY A 422 -21.64 -23.18 5.70
N ALA A 423 -22.03 -22.21 6.54
CA ALA A 423 -22.40 -22.43 7.93
C ALA A 423 -23.68 -23.28 8.04
N ALA A 424 -23.53 -24.52 8.51
CA ALA A 424 -24.65 -25.45 8.63
C ALA A 424 -25.71 -25.01 9.65
N GLY A 425 -25.34 -24.22 10.66
CA GLY A 425 -26.28 -23.68 11.64
C GLY A 425 -27.13 -22.51 11.12
N GLN A 426 -26.75 -21.89 9.99
CA GLN A 426 -27.27 -20.59 9.57
C GLN A 426 -27.68 -20.60 8.09
N ASN A 427 -26.71 -20.71 7.18
CA ASN A 427 -26.87 -20.44 5.75
C ASN A 427 -27.01 -21.71 4.90
N LYS A 428 -26.42 -22.83 5.31
CA LYS A 428 -26.38 -24.08 4.53
C LYS A 428 -27.07 -25.25 5.25
N ASN A 429 -28.39 -25.21 5.33
CA ASN A 429 -29.20 -26.20 6.02
C ASN A 429 -30.50 -26.52 5.30
N HIS A 430 -31.24 -27.48 5.86
CA HIS A 430 -32.49 -27.92 5.27
C HIS A 430 -33.51 -26.78 5.15
N THR A 431 -33.65 -25.94 6.16
CA THR A 431 -34.64 -24.85 6.22
C THR A 431 -34.45 -23.84 5.09
N ILE A 432 -33.23 -23.32 4.88
CA ILE A 432 -32.96 -22.36 3.79
C ILE A 432 -33.33 -22.95 2.42
N VAL A 433 -32.96 -24.21 2.16
CA VAL A 433 -33.26 -24.87 0.87
C VAL A 433 -34.77 -24.95 0.62
N ARG A 434 -35.59 -25.24 1.63
CA ARG A 434 -37.06 -25.33 1.44
C ARG A 434 -37.70 -23.96 1.36
N PHE A 435 -37.19 -22.99 2.10
CA PHE A 435 -37.63 -21.60 2.01
C PHE A 435 -37.42 -21.05 0.60
N LEU A 436 -36.21 -21.17 0.04
CA LEU A 436 -35.93 -20.70 -1.32
C LEU A 436 -36.74 -21.46 -2.38
N MET A 437 -36.89 -22.77 -2.24
CA MET A 437 -37.74 -23.58 -3.12
C MET A 437 -39.19 -23.10 -3.08
N ASN A 438 -39.75 -22.83 -1.90
CA ASN A 438 -41.13 -22.36 -1.75
C ASN A 438 -41.39 -21.02 -2.44
N LEU A 439 -40.43 -20.08 -2.39
CA LEU A 439 -40.54 -18.80 -3.09
C LEU A 439 -40.67 -18.99 -4.61
N CYS A 440 -39.93 -19.93 -5.19
CA CYS A 440 -40.10 -20.31 -6.59
C CYS A 440 -41.41 -21.07 -6.84
N ASP A 441 -41.76 -22.02 -5.97
CA ASP A 441 -42.97 -22.84 -6.10
C ASP A 441 -44.25 -21.98 -6.09
N ARG A 442 -44.23 -20.83 -5.40
CA ARG A 442 -45.31 -19.85 -5.34
C ARG A 442 -45.28 -18.79 -6.44
N GLY A 443 -44.28 -18.83 -7.31
CA GLY A 443 -44.13 -17.88 -8.41
C GLY A 443 -43.62 -16.49 -7.99
N LYS A 444 -43.13 -16.31 -6.76
CA LYS A 444 -42.49 -15.04 -6.36
C LYS A 444 -41.23 -14.76 -7.19
N PHE A 445 -40.51 -15.80 -7.60
CA PHE A 445 -39.36 -15.73 -8.50
C PHE A 445 -39.41 -16.87 -9.53
N GLU A 446 -39.03 -16.58 -10.78
CA GLU A 446 -38.88 -17.60 -11.83
C GLU A 446 -37.73 -18.57 -11.51
N ALA A 447 -36.62 -18.05 -10.99
CA ALA A 447 -35.50 -18.87 -10.54
C ALA A 447 -34.68 -18.24 -9.40
N ILE A 448 -34.20 -19.10 -8.51
CA ILE A 448 -33.20 -18.75 -7.49
C ILE A 448 -32.00 -19.68 -7.63
N THR A 449 -30.80 -19.11 -7.69
CA THR A 449 -29.55 -19.89 -7.67
C THR A 449 -28.71 -19.52 -6.47
N HIS A 450 -28.35 -20.49 -5.63
CA HIS A 450 -27.55 -20.28 -4.43
C HIS A 450 -26.20 -20.99 -4.51
N PHE A 451 -25.13 -20.22 -4.42
CA PHE A 451 -23.74 -20.67 -4.48
C PHE A 451 -23.06 -20.64 -3.11
N PHE A 452 -22.25 -21.67 -2.86
CA PHE A 452 -21.41 -21.81 -1.66
C PHE A 452 -19.93 -21.95 -2.02
N PRO A 453 -19.02 -21.31 -1.26
CA PRO A 453 -17.58 -21.43 -1.50
C PRO A 453 -17.02 -22.77 -1.03
N VAL A 454 -15.77 -23.02 -1.41
CA VAL A 454 -14.93 -24.05 -0.78
C VAL A 454 -14.49 -23.51 0.58
N ARG A 455 -14.57 -24.32 1.65
CA ARG A 455 -14.19 -23.90 3.01
C ARG A 455 -12.71 -23.51 3.05
N GLY A 456 -12.38 -22.42 3.74
CA GLY A 456 -11.02 -21.82 3.76
C GLY A 456 -10.68 -21.01 2.50
N HIS A 457 -11.63 -20.85 1.57
CA HIS A 457 -11.53 -20.00 0.37
C HIS A 457 -12.77 -19.10 0.23
N SER A 458 -13.33 -18.65 1.35
CA SER A 458 -14.68 -18.10 1.47
C SER A 458 -14.72 -16.60 1.75
N PHE A 459 -13.83 -15.81 1.14
CA PHE A 459 -13.92 -14.35 1.25
C PHE A 459 -15.12 -13.83 0.45
N LEU A 460 -16.07 -13.17 1.12
CA LEU A 460 -17.31 -12.64 0.56
C LEU A 460 -17.28 -11.10 0.50
N PRO A 461 -18.08 -10.45 -0.37
CA PRO A 461 -18.31 -9.00 -0.31
C PRO A 461 -18.63 -8.48 1.11
N CYS A 462 -19.43 -9.22 1.89
CA CYS A 462 -19.76 -8.89 3.27
C CYS A 462 -18.51 -8.73 4.17
N ASP A 463 -17.45 -9.53 3.97
CA ASP A 463 -16.21 -9.42 4.74
C ASP A 463 -15.52 -8.06 4.57
N ARG A 464 -15.66 -7.46 3.39
CA ARG A 464 -15.13 -6.12 3.11
C ARG A 464 -15.92 -5.06 3.90
N ASP A 465 -17.23 -5.21 3.98
CA ASP A 465 -18.10 -4.31 4.71
C ASP A 465 -17.82 -4.41 6.22
N PHE A 466 -17.77 -5.64 6.75
CA PHE A 466 -17.34 -5.91 8.12
C PHE A 466 -15.95 -5.37 8.42
N GLY A 467 -15.02 -5.46 7.47
CA GLY A 467 -13.68 -4.89 7.60
C GLY A 467 -13.65 -3.37 7.74
N SER A 468 -14.64 -2.67 7.15
CA SER A 468 -14.83 -1.23 7.30
C SER A 468 -15.41 -0.90 8.66
N ILE A 469 -16.45 -1.61 9.09
CA ILE A 469 -17.07 -1.49 10.43
C ILE A 469 -16.03 -1.75 11.53
N LYS A 470 -15.32 -2.88 11.49
CA LYS A 470 -14.26 -3.24 12.47
C LYS A 470 -13.13 -2.22 12.54
N ARG A 471 -12.90 -1.43 11.48
CA ARG A 471 -11.87 -0.39 11.50
C ARG A 471 -12.33 0.83 12.30
N LEU A 472 -13.60 1.18 12.22
CA LEU A 472 -14.17 2.26 13.02
C LEU A 472 -14.38 1.83 14.47
N LEU A 473 -14.91 0.62 14.70
CA LEU A 473 -15.09 0.08 16.06
C LEU A 473 -13.77 0.04 16.85
N ARG A 474 -12.65 -0.33 16.23
CA ARG A 474 -11.33 -0.34 16.89
C ARG A 474 -10.79 1.04 17.27
N LYS A 475 -11.39 2.12 16.77
CA LYS A 475 -11.08 3.49 17.15
C LYS A 475 -12.04 4.07 18.19
N THR A 476 -13.08 3.31 18.54
CA THR A 476 -14.12 3.73 19.47
C THR A 476 -13.88 3.00 20.79
N ASP A 477 -13.57 3.77 21.83
CA ASP A 477 -13.16 3.20 23.12
C ASP A 477 -14.34 2.58 23.88
N ARG A 478 -15.51 3.23 23.86
CA ARG A 478 -16.65 2.91 24.73
C ARG A 478 -17.96 2.86 23.96
N ILE A 479 -18.69 1.76 24.10
CA ILE A 479 -20.02 1.54 23.49
C ILE A 479 -20.92 0.88 24.54
N TYR A 480 -22.05 1.51 24.82
CA TYR A 480 -22.97 1.15 25.90
C TYR A 480 -24.34 0.70 25.40
N THR A 481 -24.77 1.11 24.20
CA THR A 481 -26.09 0.77 23.67
C THR A 481 -26.04 0.14 22.26
N PRO A 482 -27.04 -0.65 21.86
CA PRO A 482 -27.17 -1.12 20.47
C PRO A 482 -27.26 0.03 19.47
N GLN A 483 -27.93 1.13 19.82
CA GLN A 483 -28.09 2.29 18.93
C GLN A 483 -26.75 2.95 18.61
N GLN A 484 -25.80 2.97 19.56
CA GLN A 484 -24.44 3.42 19.29
C GLN A 484 -23.74 2.50 18.26
N TYR A 485 -23.97 1.18 18.33
CA TYR A 485 -23.51 0.27 17.28
C TYR A 485 -24.14 0.58 15.92
N ALA A 486 -25.46 0.79 15.86
CA ALA A 486 -26.15 1.15 14.62
C ALA A 486 -25.54 2.41 13.97
N GLN A 487 -25.34 3.46 14.76
CA GLN A 487 -24.74 4.70 14.30
C GLN A 487 -23.32 4.49 13.76
N LEU A 488 -22.46 3.78 14.51
CA LEU A 488 -21.10 3.47 14.08
C LEU A 488 -21.08 2.61 12.81
N ILE A 489 -22.05 1.71 12.62
CA ILE A 489 -22.16 0.93 11.40
C ILE A 489 -22.46 1.86 10.22
N ILE A 490 -23.43 2.77 10.34
CA ILE A 490 -23.77 3.72 9.27
C ILE A 490 -22.56 4.61 8.93
N GLU A 491 -21.91 5.18 9.95
CA GLU A 491 -20.73 6.06 9.81
C GLU A 491 -19.50 5.35 9.23
N ALA A 492 -19.39 4.03 9.38
CA ALA A 492 -18.28 3.27 8.81
C ALA A 492 -18.26 3.32 7.27
N SER A 493 -19.38 3.69 6.64
CA SER A 493 -19.50 3.82 5.19
C SER A 493 -19.16 5.23 4.70
N ARG A 494 -18.11 5.36 3.89
CA ARG A 494 -17.69 6.65 3.32
C ARG A 494 -18.65 7.26 2.29
N CYS A 495 -19.57 6.47 1.76
CA CYS A 495 -20.49 6.88 0.69
C CYS A 495 -21.93 6.49 1.02
N SER A 496 -22.29 6.44 2.31
CA SER A 496 -23.65 6.13 2.79
C SER A 496 -24.23 4.82 2.24
N ARG A 497 -23.38 3.81 2.03
CA ARG A 497 -23.77 2.51 1.45
C ARG A 497 -24.39 1.53 2.45
N PHE A 498 -24.33 1.87 3.74
CA PHE A 498 -24.76 1.00 4.82
C PHE A 498 -26.07 1.51 5.39
N SER A 499 -27.04 0.62 5.50
CA SER A 499 -28.28 0.84 6.25
C SER A 499 -28.36 -0.18 7.38
N VAL A 500 -28.99 0.20 8.48
CA VAL A 500 -29.19 -0.67 9.64
C VAL A 500 -30.69 -0.87 9.85
N HIS A 501 -31.08 -2.12 10.07
CA HIS A 501 -32.42 -2.53 10.49
C HIS A 501 -32.30 -3.15 11.88
N GLU A 502 -32.87 -2.48 12.89
CA GLU A 502 -32.96 -3.01 14.26
C GLU A 502 -34.09 -4.05 14.30
N VAL A 503 -33.71 -5.32 14.47
CA VAL A 503 -34.62 -6.46 14.38
C VAL A 503 -35.31 -6.67 15.71
N GLN A 504 -36.64 -6.73 15.68
CA GLN A 504 -37.46 -7.08 16.82
C GLN A 504 -37.80 -8.58 16.85
N THR A 505 -38.04 -9.12 18.06
CA THR A 505 -38.41 -10.52 18.27
C THR A 505 -39.64 -10.97 17.49
N ASN A 506 -40.62 -10.07 17.32
CA ASN A 506 -41.85 -10.32 16.57
C ASN A 506 -41.62 -10.40 15.05
N GLU A 507 -40.48 -9.99 14.51
CA GLU A 507 -40.18 -10.11 13.07
C GLU A 507 -39.69 -11.52 12.71
N ILE A 508 -39.26 -12.32 13.71
CA ILE A 508 -38.69 -13.64 13.44
C ILE A 508 -39.80 -14.70 13.33
N LEU A 509 -39.87 -15.35 12.17
CA LEU A 509 -40.85 -16.39 11.85
C LEU A 509 -40.27 -17.80 12.02
N ARG A 510 -41.15 -18.78 12.30
CA ARG A 510 -40.77 -20.14 12.70
C ARG A 510 -40.52 -21.10 11.52
N PHE A 511 -39.56 -20.81 10.66
CA PHE A 511 -39.26 -21.62 9.47
C PHE A 511 -38.78 -23.06 9.74
N LYS A 512 -38.02 -23.31 10.82
CA LYS A 512 -37.48 -24.64 11.16
C LYS A 512 -38.56 -25.71 11.28
N ASN A 513 -39.69 -25.36 11.92
CA ASN A 513 -40.78 -26.27 12.20
C ASN A 513 -41.83 -26.27 11.08
N TRP A 514 -41.78 -25.30 10.17
CA TRP A 514 -42.74 -25.16 9.08
C TRP A 514 -42.52 -26.18 7.96
N TRP A 515 -41.30 -26.26 7.42
CA TRP A 515 -41.05 -27.09 6.24
C TRP A 515 -41.25 -28.62 6.43
N PRO A 516 -41.04 -29.24 7.62
CA PRO A 516 -41.20 -30.68 7.79
C PRO A 516 -42.61 -31.20 7.52
N PHE A 517 -43.64 -30.35 7.62
CA PHE A 517 -45.02 -30.74 7.33
C PHE A 517 -45.20 -31.04 5.84
N SER A 518 -44.69 -30.16 4.96
CA SER A 518 -44.97 -30.20 3.52
C SER A 518 -43.80 -30.71 2.66
N TYR A 519 -42.60 -30.80 3.22
CA TYR A 519 -41.40 -31.22 2.50
C TYR A 519 -40.68 -32.39 3.18
N LYS A 520 -40.14 -33.31 2.38
CA LYS A 520 -39.30 -34.42 2.82
C LYS A 520 -37.92 -33.88 3.27
N LYS A 521 -37.34 -34.52 4.28
CA LYS A 521 -35.99 -34.16 4.78
C LYS A 521 -34.88 -34.66 3.85
N THR A 522 -34.97 -35.91 3.43
CA THR A 522 -33.98 -36.59 2.59
C THR A 522 -34.72 -37.40 1.54
N VAL A 523 -34.24 -37.37 0.30
CA VAL A 523 -34.80 -38.11 -0.84
C VAL A 523 -33.67 -38.64 -1.71
N LYS A 524 -33.97 -39.62 -2.56
CA LYS A 524 -33.06 -40.11 -3.61
C LYS A 524 -33.15 -39.21 -4.83
N SER A 525 -32.10 -39.16 -5.64
CA SER A 525 -32.12 -38.35 -6.86
C SER A 525 -33.12 -38.92 -7.86
N ASP A 526 -33.81 -38.04 -8.58
CA ASP A 526 -34.81 -38.43 -9.58
C ASP A 526 -34.17 -39.33 -10.66
N GLU A 527 -32.91 -39.07 -11.02
CA GLU A 527 -32.15 -39.84 -12.01
C GLU A 527 -31.81 -41.25 -11.55
N THR A 528 -31.49 -41.43 -10.26
CA THR A 528 -31.03 -42.70 -9.70
C THR A 528 -32.12 -43.46 -8.95
N SER A 529 -33.34 -42.91 -8.91
CA SER A 529 -34.49 -43.52 -8.24
C SER A 529 -35.29 -44.50 -9.12
N ARG A 530 -34.94 -44.62 -10.41
CA ARG A 530 -35.65 -45.44 -11.40
C ARG A 530 -35.52 -46.96 -11.13
N ARG A 531 -36.51 -47.74 -11.59
CA ARG A 531 -36.48 -49.21 -11.56
C ARG A 531 -35.29 -49.69 -12.41
N GLY A 532 -34.51 -50.65 -11.89
CA GLY A 532 -33.33 -51.21 -12.57
C GLY A 532 -31.96 -50.70 -12.08
N ILE A 533 -31.90 -49.65 -11.25
CA ILE A 533 -30.63 -49.16 -10.68
C ILE A 533 -30.34 -49.85 -9.33
N HIS A 534 -29.13 -50.41 -9.21
CA HIS A 534 -28.65 -51.09 -8.01
C HIS A 534 -28.70 -50.14 -6.80
N LYS A 535 -28.92 -50.70 -5.60
CA LYS A 535 -29.17 -49.89 -4.40
C LYS A 535 -27.99 -48.95 -4.07
N ASP A 536 -26.77 -49.39 -4.36
CA ASP A 536 -25.52 -48.67 -4.05
C ASP A 536 -25.25 -47.50 -5.01
N ASP A 537 -25.80 -47.56 -6.23
CA ASP A 537 -25.69 -46.48 -7.21
C ASP A 537 -26.70 -45.35 -6.97
N ARG A 538 -27.61 -45.52 -6.00
CA ARG A 538 -28.64 -44.53 -5.70
C ARG A 538 -28.08 -43.37 -4.88
N ILE A 539 -28.09 -42.19 -5.49
CA ILE A 539 -27.60 -40.97 -4.86
C ILE A 539 -28.65 -40.45 -3.87
N THR A 540 -28.27 -40.35 -2.61
CA THR A 540 -29.12 -39.78 -1.55
C THR A 540 -28.74 -38.32 -1.29
N PHE A 541 -29.74 -37.47 -1.10
CA PHE A 541 -29.52 -36.04 -0.89
C PHE A 541 -28.75 -35.75 0.40
N LYS A 542 -27.55 -35.18 0.25
CA LYS A 542 -26.71 -34.71 1.35
C LYS A 542 -26.29 -33.27 1.12
N ILE A 543 -26.92 -32.32 1.81
CA ILE A 543 -26.71 -30.87 1.65
C ILE A 543 -25.24 -30.48 1.65
N SER A 544 -24.43 -31.06 2.55
CA SER A 544 -23.02 -30.72 2.68
C SER A 544 -22.22 -30.94 1.39
N SER A 545 -22.64 -31.90 0.56
CA SER A 545 -21.93 -32.35 -0.64
C SER A 545 -22.06 -31.41 -1.84
N TYR A 546 -23.06 -30.53 -1.86
CA TYR A 546 -23.34 -29.68 -3.01
C TYR A 546 -22.85 -28.24 -2.81
N LYS A 547 -22.45 -27.57 -3.89
CA LYS A 547 -21.95 -26.19 -3.87
C LYS A 547 -22.87 -25.21 -4.58
N GLN A 548 -23.78 -25.72 -5.39
CA GLN A 548 -24.79 -24.94 -6.08
C GLN A 548 -26.15 -25.60 -5.92
N PHE A 549 -27.17 -24.79 -5.65
CA PHE A 549 -28.58 -25.17 -5.59
C PHE A 549 -29.36 -24.26 -6.54
N ILE A 550 -30.21 -24.84 -7.37
CA ILE A 550 -30.99 -24.14 -8.38
C ILE A 550 -32.46 -24.51 -8.17
N PHE A 551 -33.28 -23.49 -7.94
CA PHE A 551 -34.73 -23.58 -7.78
C PHE A 551 -35.37 -22.90 -8.97
N ARG A 552 -36.45 -23.48 -9.52
CA ARG A 552 -37.13 -22.95 -10.69
C ARG A 552 -38.64 -23.10 -10.53
N HIS A 553 -39.39 -22.04 -10.85
CA HIS A 553 -40.84 -22.06 -10.82
C HIS A 553 -41.44 -23.18 -11.70
N ARG A 554 -40.86 -23.40 -12.88
CA ARG A 554 -41.27 -24.47 -13.82
C ARG A 554 -41.07 -25.90 -13.32
N LEU A 555 -40.33 -26.09 -12.21
CA LEU A 555 -40.07 -27.41 -11.61
C LEU A 555 -40.46 -27.38 -10.12
N PRO A 556 -41.76 -27.26 -9.80
CA PRO A 556 -42.20 -27.03 -8.43
C PRO A 556 -41.88 -28.22 -7.53
N GLY A 557 -41.41 -27.93 -6.31
CA GLY A 557 -41.03 -28.93 -5.32
C GLY A 557 -39.72 -29.65 -5.62
N LYS A 558 -38.97 -29.23 -6.64
CA LYS A 558 -37.69 -29.81 -7.03
C LYS A 558 -36.53 -28.83 -6.83
N VAL A 559 -35.36 -29.38 -6.56
CA VAL A 559 -34.09 -28.65 -6.59
C VAL A 559 -33.07 -29.38 -7.44
N GLU A 560 -32.44 -28.65 -8.34
CA GLU A 560 -31.28 -29.12 -9.08
C GLU A 560 -30.01 -28.70 -8.31
N VAL A 561 -29.10 -29.64 -8.09
CA VAL A 561 -27.87 -29.39 -7.34
C VAL A 561 -26.63 -29.82 -8.11
N LYS A 562 -25.53 -29.11 -7.87
CA LYS A 562 -24.21 -29.44 -8.42
C LYS A 562 -23.17 -29.55 -7.31
N THR A 563 -22.30 -30.55 -7.40
CA THR A 563 -21.19 -30.78 -6.46
C THR A 563 -20.12 -29.70 -6.58
N PHE A 564 -19.99 -29.09 -7.76
CA PHE A 564 -19.10 -27.98 -8.04
C PHE A 564 -19.86 -26.89 -8.83
N ASN A 565 -19.44 -25.63 -8.70
CA ASN A 565 -20.10 -24.50 -9.37
C ASN A 565 -20.00 -24.54 -10.92
N ASN A 566 -19.13 -25.40 -11.46
CA ASN A 566 -19.02 -25.74 -12.89
C ASN A 566 -19.23 -27.25 -13.13
N GLY A 567 -19.96 -27.94 -12.27
CA GLY A 567 -20.25 -29.36 -12.45
C GLY A 567 -20.98 -29.60 -13.76
N LEU A 568 -20.45 -30.52 -14.57
CA LEU A 568 -21.10 -31.04 -15.78
C LEU A 568 -22.32 -31.90 -15.39
N SER A 569 -22.20 -32.67 -14.31
CA SER A 569 -23.31 -33.41 -13.73
C SER A 569 -24.09 -32.57 -12.72
N SER A 570 -25.41 -32.54 -12.90
CA SER A 570 -26.37 -32.14 -11.88
C SER A 570 -27.19 -33.33 -11.42
N SER A 571 -27.78 -33.22 -10.24
CA SER A 571 -28.75 -34.17 -9.73
C SER A 571 -30.00 -33.41 -9.29
N THR A 572 -31.16 -33.98 -9.56
CA THR A 572 -32.45 -33.38 -9.25
C THR A 572 -33.10 -34.13 -8.11
N PHE A 573 -33.67 -33.42 -7.15
CA PHE A 573 -34.32 -34.01 -5.99
C PHE A 573 -35.72 -33.42 -5.79
N THR A 574 -36.72 -34.29 -5.72
CA THR A 574 -38.12 -33.90 -5.46
C THR A 574 -38.44 -33.99 -3.96
N PHE A 575 -38.70 -32.85 -3.32
CA PHE A 575 -38.93 -32.76 -1.87
C PHE A 575 -40.39 -32.60 -1.44
N ARG A 576 -41.23 -31.99 -2.26
CA ARG A 576 -42.62 -31.68 -1.88
C ARG A 576 -43.42 -32.97 -1.66
N LYS A 577 -44.21 -33.02 -0.59
CA LYS A 577 -45.09 -34.16 -0.27
C LYS A 577 -46.45 -34.07 -0.96
N THR A 578 -46.91 -32.85 -1.21
CA THR A 578 -48.23 -32.52 -1.76
C THR A 578 -48.12 -31.89 -3.14
N ASN A 579 -49.24 -31.75 -3.87
CA ASN A 579 -49.27 -31.03 -5.14
C ASN A 579 -49.35 -29.51 -4.99
N GLN A 580 -49.87 -29.02 -3.85
CA GLN A 580 -49.91 -27.61 -3.53
C GLN A 580 -48.69 -27.18 -2.71
N SER A 581 -48.23 -25.96 -2.97
CA SER A 581 -47.12 -25.32 -2.25
C SER A 581 -47.63 -24.76 -0.92
N PRO A 582 -46.98 -25.03 0.22
CA PRO A 582 -47.45 -24.54 1.50
C PRO A 582 -47.33 -23.03 1.63
N ASP A 583 -48.21 -22.44 2.44
CA ASP A 583 -48.08 -21.03 2.79
C ASP A 583 -46.82 -20.74 3.60
N LEU A 584 -46.26 -19.53 3.49
CA LEU A 584 -45.13 -19.12 4.34
C LEU A 584 -45.58 -19.07 5.81
N PRO A 585 -44.70 -19.39 6.77
CA PRO A 585 -45.09 -19.44 8.19
C PRO A 585 -45.43 -18.04 8.72
N THR A 586 -46.61 -17.89 9.29
CA THR A 586 -47.02 -16.66 10.00
C THR A 586 -46.70 -16.70 11.50
N THR A 587 -46.47 -17.91 12.04
CA THR A 587 -46.17 -18.11 13.46
C THR A 587 -44.80 -17.55 13.82
N LYS A 588 -44.76 -16.75 14.88
CA LYS A 588 -43.51 -16.21 15.43
C LYS A 588 -42.63 -17.31 16.01
N ALA A 589 -41.32 -17.19 15.84
CA ALA A 589 -40.35 -18.14 16.38
C ALA A 589 -40.26 -18.07 17.91
N TYR A 590 -40.54 -16.89 18.47
CA TYR A 590 -40.45 -16.58 19.89
C TYR A 590 -41.83 -16.12 20.39
N PRO A 591 -42.45 -16.85 21.32
CA PRO A 591 -43.66 -16.39 22.01
C PRO A 591 -43.40 -15.11 22.81
N ILE A 592 -44.44 -14.31 23.02
CA ILE A 592 -44.38 -13.09 23.84
C ILE A 592 -43.81 -13.43 25.23
N GLY A 593 -42.80 -12.69 25.67
CA GLY A 593 -42.11 -12.90 26.96
C GLY A 593 -41.09 -14.05 26.99
N LYS A 594 -40.93 -14.81 25.90
CA LYS A 594 -39.91 -15.88 25.81
C LYS A 594 -38.77 -15.46 24.88
N VAL A 595 -37.78 -14.81 25.48
CA VAL A 595 -36.53 -14.44 24.82
C VAL A 595 -35.58 -15.64 24.66
N PRO A 596 -34.79 -15.72 23.57
CA PRO A 596 -33.86 -16.84 23.33
C PRO A 596 -32.65 -16.86 24.27
N ILE A 597 -32.37 -15.77 24.99
CA ILE A 597 -31.22 -15.68 25.89
C ILE A 597 -31.30 -16.75 26.98
N ASN A 598 -30.16 -17.38 27.25
CA ASN A 598 -30.07 -18.42 28.27
C ASN A 598 -30.45 -17.84 29.63
N LYS A 599 -31.46 -18.43 30.30
CA LYS A 599 -31.89 -18.01 31.65
C LYS A 599 -30.74 -17.96 32.66
N LYS A 600 -29.74 -18.84 32.53
CA LYS A 600 -28.54 -18.82 33.38
C LYS A 600 -27.68 -17.59 33.16
N LYS A 601 -27.69 -17.02 31.95
CA LYS A 601 -27.00 -15.79 31.59
C LYS A 601 -27.70 -14.55 32.13
N LEU A 602 -29.03 -14.59 32.32
CA LEU A 602 -29.78 -13.49 32.94
C LEU A 602 -29.65 -13.43 34.47
N LYS A 603 -29.26 -14.53 35.13
CA LYS A 603 -29.18 -14.66 36.60
C LYS A 603 -27.81 -14.30 37.19
N THR A 604 -26.86 -13.91 36.35
CA THR A 604 -25.44 -13.65 36.65
C THR A 604 -25.02 -12.42 35.88
#